data_AF-A0A1S2QHC4-F1
#
_entry.id   AF-A0A1S2QHC4-F1
#
_cell.length_a   1.000
_cell.length_b   1.000
_cell.length_c   1.000
_cell.angle_alpha   90.00
_cell.angle_beta   90.00
_cell.angle_gamma   90.00
#
_symmetry.space_group_name_H-M   'P 1'
#
loop_
_entity.id
_entity.type
_entity.pdbx_description
1 polymer ?
#
loop_
_entity_poly.entity_id
_entity_poly.type
_entity_poly.pdbx_seq_one_letter_code
_entity_poly.pdbx_strand_id
1 'polypeptide(L)'
;MGAGNPTYQDVVTIDLGVLITAAKDWDDMAHTFDDLGRLYGTKVESIANDGSWAGVSRGVAYTRFTGTRKQFTDAHTEAHAIASLLRSAHERFAQLIGHVKNLVEQAVKDEMTVNGSGEAVYDFRKITPLRHDPDYPKYVTQAKDAEAAWTKKIKDAVRAVDDEDQVVSRALREAAGVGGFLEQMLENLGQGQDFNGAAVGDLTTYEKEVKKEEAEQRAEAERKKKHDGTVKAICHGIVKDFRSLTGSPVLIWAVSSLER
;
A
#
# COMPACT_ATOMS: atom_id res chain seq x y z
N MET A 1 13.33 -6.68 -6.69
CA MET A 1 12.52 -7.08 -7.86
C MET A 1 11.09 -6.70 -7.54
N GLY A 2 10.54 -5.66 -8.18
CA GLY A 2 9.15 -5.27 -7.94
C GLY A 2 8.24 -6.39 -8.41
N ALA A 3 7.37 -6.90 -7.54
CA ALA A 3 6.28 -7.75 -7.99
C ALA A 3 5.50 -6.94 -9.02
N GLY A 4 5.39 -7.45 -10.25
CA GLY A 4 4.53 -6.83 -11.24
C GLY A 4 3.08 -6.83 -10.73
N ASN A 5 2.28 -5.85 -11.14
CA ASN A 5 0.88 -5.74 -10.74
C ASN A 5 0.18 -7.11 -10.89
N PRO A 6 -0.60 -7.54 -9.89
CA PRO A 6 -1.23 -8.85 -9.88
C PRO A 6 -2.13 -9.00 -11.11
N THR A 7 -2.03 -10.15 -11.77
CA THR A 7 -2.93 -10.47 -12.88
C THR A 7 -4.31 -10.84 -12.35
N TYR A 8 -5.33 -10.78 -13.21
CA TYR A 8 -6.67 -11.27 -12.88
C TYR A 8 -6.64 -12.71 -12.33
N GLN A 9 -5.84 -13.58 -12.96
CA GLN A 9 -5.71 -14.97 -12.56
C GLN A 9 -5.09 -15.11 -11.16
N ASP A 10 -4.09 -14.29 -10.84
CA ASP A 10 -3.49 -14.27 -9.50
C ASP A 10 -4.58 -13.95 -8.47
N VAL A 11 -5.31 -12.85 -8.67
CA VAL A 11 -6.36 -12.37 -7.75
C VAL A 11 -7.46 -13.40 -7.47
N VAL A 12 -7.97 -14.08 -8.51
CA VAL A 12 -9.09 -15.02 -8.31
C VAL A 12 -8.67 -16.36 -7.71
N THR A 13 -7.38 -16.68 -7.74
CA THR A 13 -6.81 -17.94 -7.22
C THR A 13 -6.10 -17.80 -5.87
N ILE A 14 -6.02 -16.58 -5.31
CA ILE A 14 -5.41 -16.35 -4.00
C ILE A 14 -6.09 -17.20 -2.93
N ASP A 15 -5.27 -17.94 -2.19
CA ASP A 15 -5.68 -18.57 -0.94
C ASP A 15 -5.50 -17.57 0.21
N LEU A 16 -6.62 -17.03 0.71
CA LEU A 16 -6.62 -16.14 1.87
C LEU A 16 -6.52 -16.88 3.20
N GLY A 17 -6.67 -18.22 3.21
CA GLY A 17 -6.60 -19.04 4.41
C GLY A 17 -5.26 -18.91 5.15
N VAL A 18 -4.18 -18.68 4.41
CA VAL A 18 -2.85 -18.45 4.99
C VAL A 18 -2.80 -17.20 5.88
N LEU A 19 -3.58 -16.15 5.58
CA LEU A 19 -3.61 -14.92 6.38
C LEU A 19 -4.28 -15.14 7.73
N ILE A 20 -5.38 -15.91 7.78
CA ILE A 20 -6.06 -16.19 9.05
C ILE A 20 -5.26 -17.17 9.92
N THR A 21 -4.57 -18.14 9.31
CA THR A 21 -3.64 -19.02 10.02
C THR A 21 -2.47 -18.22 10.61
N ALA A 22 -1.81 -17.39 9.79
CA ALA A 22 -0.73 -16.54 10.26
C ALA A 22 -1.20 -15.59 11.37
N ALA A 23 -2.38 -14.99 11.22
CA ALA A 23 -2.94 -14.13 12.26
C ALA A 23 -3.11 -14.87 13.59
N LYS A 24 -3.62 -16.11 13.57
CA LYS A 24 -3.74 -16.94 14.77
C LYS A 24 -2.38 -17.23 15.39
N ASP A 25 -1.38 -17.60 14.59
CA ASP A 25 -0.04 -17.92 15.11
C ASP A 25 0.62 -16.71 15.78
N TRP A 26 0.46 -15.51 15.20
CA TRP A 26 0.94 -14.26 15.80
C TRP A 26 0.20 -13.91 17.11
N ASP A 27 -1.11 -14.17 17.17
CA ASP A 27 -1.92 -13.95 18.37
C ASP A 27 -1.54 -14.92 19.50
N ASP A 28 -1.32 -16.20 19.19
CA ASP A 28 -0.83 -17.21 20.12
C ASP A 28 0.56 -16.83 20.66
N MET A 29 1.42 -16.28 19.79
CA MET A 29 2.73 -15.77 20.19
C MET A 29 2.61 -14.53 21.09
N ALA A 30 1.69 -13.62 20.81
CA ALA A 30 1.42 -12.47 21.68
C ALA A 30 1.04 -12.94 23.09
N HIS A 31 0.10 -13.89 23.20
CA HIS A 31 -0.27 -14.49 24.49
C HIS A 31 0.93 -15.14 25.21
N THR A 32 1.80 -15.82 24.46
CA THR A 32 3.02 -16.42 25.02
C THR A 32 3.95 -15.35 25.61
N PHE A 33 4.12 -14.20 24.95
CA PHE A 33 4.93 -13.10 25.48
C PHE A 33 4.34 -12.45 26.72
N ASP A 34 3.01 -12.29 26.79
CA ASP A 34 2.34 -11.79 27.99
C ASP A 34 2.54 -12.74 29.19
N ASP A 35 2.38 -14.04 28.98
CA ASP A 35 2.61 -15.05 30.02
C ASP A 35 4.07 -15.09 30.47
N LEU A 36 5.03 -15.03 29.53
CA LEU A 36 6.45 -14.92 29.86
C LEU A 36 6.76 -13.65 30.64
N GLY A 37 6.18 -12.51 30.25
CA GLY A 37 6.35 -11.23 30.94
C GLY A 37 5.82 -11.28 32.38
N ARG A 38 4.66 -11.90 32.61
CA ARG A 38 4.10 -12.12 33.97
C ARG A 38 4.98 -13.08 34.79
N LEU A 39 5.40 -14.19 34.20
CA LEU A 39 6.27 -15.16 34.88
C LEU A 39 7.61 -14.51 35.25
N TYR A 40 8.22 -13.76 34.33
CA TYR A 40 9.46 -13.04 34.57
C TYR A 40 9.30 -12.00 35.68
N GLY A 41 8.22 -11.22 35.65
CA GLY A 41 7.92 -10.24 36.69
C GLY A 41 7.80 -10.87 38.08
N THR A 42 7.14 -12.03 38.17
CA THR A 42 6.89 -12.72 39.45
C THR A 42 8.05 -13.57 39.97
N LYS A 43 8.95 -14.03 39.09
CA LYS A 43 10.05 -14.93 39.46
C LYS A 43 11.43 -14.29 39.47
N VAL A 44 11.66 -13.27 38.63
CA VAL A 44 12.97 -12.66 38.44
C VAL A 44 12.96 -11.21 38.90
N GLU A 45 12.06 -10.39 38.35
CA GLU A 45 12.01 -8.96 38.68
C GLU A 45 11.72 -8.72 40.17
N SER A 46 10.83 -9.53 40.76
CA SER A 46 10.45 -9.41 42.17
C SER A 46 11.62 -9.55 43.15
N ILE A 47 12.67 -10.32 42.82
CA ILE A 47 13.85 -10.51 43.68
C ILE A 47 14.57 -9.18 43.94
N ALA A 48 14.52 -8.24 42.99
CA ALA A 48 15.13 -6.92 43.17
C ALA A 48 14.26 -5.95 44.01
N ASN A 49 13.04 -6.36 44.37
CA ASN A 49 12.02 -5.53 45.02
C ASN A 49 11.38 -6.14 46.28
N ASP A 50 11.58 -7.43 46.57
CA ASP A 50 10.99 -8.12 47.72
C ASP A 50 11.69 -7.80 49.07
N GLY A 51 12.73 -6.98 49.02
CA GLY A 51 13.51 -6.56 50.19
C GLY A 51 14.58 -7.57 50.64
N SER A 52 14.70 -8.73 49.99
CA SER A 52 15.73 -9.74 50.29
C SER A 52 17.14 -9.31 49.84
N TRP A 53 17.22 -8.46 48.82
CA TRP A 53 18.45 -7.93 48.26
C TRP A 53 18.57 -6.42 48.51
N ALA A 54 19.73 -5.96 48.98
CA ALA A 54 20.04 -4.55 49.24
C ALA A 54 21.35 -4.09 48.56
N GLY A 55 21.52 -2.77 48.44
CA GLY A 55 22.73 -2.13 47.91
C GLY A 55 22.61 -1.63 46.47
N VAL A 56 23.71 -1.07 45.94
CA VAL A 56 23.77 -0.46 44.59
C VAL A 56 23.52 -1.48 43.48
N SER A 57 23.99 -2.72 43.66
CA SER A 57 23.82 -3.80 42.69
C SER A 57 22.34 -4.17 42.47
N ARG A 58 21.52 -4.12 43.53
CA ARG A 58 20.06 -4.29 43.45
C ARG A 58 19.41 -3.25 42.53
N GLY A 59 19.81 -1.98 42.67
CA GLY A 59 19.27 -0.89 41.83
C GLY A 59 19.56 -1.10 40.34
N VAL A 60 20.81 -1.47 40.02
CA VAL A 60 21.21 -1.77 38.62
C VAL A 60 20.45 -2.99 38.09
N ALA A 61 20.29 -4.03 38.90
CA ALA A 61 19.55 -5.22 38.48
C ALA A 61 18.06 -4.97 38.31
N TYR A 62 17.44 -4.18 39.18
CA TYR A 62 16.05 -3.76 39.03
C TYR A 62 15.83 -3.08 37.67
N THR A 63 16.67 -2.11 37.31
CA THR A 63 16.58 -1.44 35.99
C THR A 63 16.73 -2.41 34.82
N ARG A 64 17.61 -3.40 34.92
CA ARG A 64 17.78 -4.42 33.87
C ARG A 64 16.58 -5.36 33.79
N PHE A 65 16.03 -5.76 34.94
CA PHE A 65 14.88 -6.66 35.00
C PHE A 65 13.61 -5.98 34.51
N THR A 66 13.37 -4.72 34.88
CA THR A 66 12.24 -3.94 34.34
C THR A 66 12.39 -3.73 32.84
N GLY A 67 13.60 -3.44 32.35
CA GLY A 67 13.88 -3.34 30.92
C GLY A 67 13.57 -4.65 30.18
N THR A 68 14.00 -5.79 30.73
CA THR A 68 13.71 -7.12 30.14
C THR A 68 12.21 -7.42 30.14
N ARG A 69 11.50 -7.12 31.24
CA ARG A 69 10.04 -7.28 31.28
C ARG A 69 9.34 -6.39 30.25
N LYS A 70 9.80 -5.15 30.09
CA LYS A 70 9.29 -4.25 29.06
C LYS A 70 9.44 -4.84 27.66
N GLN A 71 10.56 -5.51 27.36
CA GLN A 71 10.72 -6.18 26.06
C GLN A 71 9.67 -7.27 25.81
N PHE A 72 9.23 -8.03 26.83
CA PHE A 72 8.09 -8.95 26.68
C PHE A 72 6.77 -8.23 26.41
N THR A 73 6.54 -7.08 27.04
CA THR A 73 5.35 -6.25 26.79
C THR A 73 5.35 -5.65 25.39
N ASP A 74 6.51 -5.21 24.92
CA ASP A 74 6.69 -4.64 23.59
C ASP A 74 6.49 -5.74 22.53
N ALA A 75 7.07 -6.93 22.74
CA ALA A 75 6.87 -8.12 21.90
C ALA A 75 5.41 -8.57 21.81
N HIS A 76 4.68 -8.59 22.93
CA HIS A 76 3.23 -8.85 22.93
C HIS A 76 2.48 -7.83 22.06
N THR A 77 2.79 -6.54 22.23
CA THR A 77 2.12 -5.46 21.51
C THR A 77 2.34 -5.58 20.00
N GLU A 78 3.59 -5.79 19.59
CA GLU A 78 3.95 -6.00 18.19
C GLU A 78 3.22 -7.21 17.59
N ALA A 79 3.30 -8.36 18.25
CA ALA A 79 2.70 -9.59 17.76
C ALA A 79 1.17 -9.50 17.63
N HIS A 80 0.51 -8.89 18.62
CA HIS A 80 -0.93 -8.67 18.59
C HIS A 80 -1.35 -7.67 17.48
N ALA A 81 -0.53 -6.62 17.24
CA ALA A 81 -0.77 -5.68 16.16
C ALA A 81 -0.69 -6.38 14.79
N ILE A 82 0.34 -7.19 14.56
CA ILE A 82 0.49 -7.98 13.33
C ILE A 82 -0.69 -8.94 13.14
N ALA A 83 -1.09 -9.66 14.19
CA ALA A 83 -2.26 -10.53 14.15
C ALA A 83 -3.54 -9.78 13.73
N SER A 84 -3.75 -8.59 14.29
CA SER A 84 -4.90 -7.73 13.97
C SER A 84 -4.88 -7.27 12.51
N LEU A 85 -3.72 -6.81 12.02
CA LEU A 85 -3.56 -6.39 10.62
C LEU A 85 -3.82 -7.53 9.63
N LEU A 86 -3.33 -8.75 9.92
CA LEU A 86 -3.56 -9.92 9.07
C LEU A 86 -5.04 -10.32 9.01
N ARG A 87 -5.79 -10.20 10.12
CA ARG A 87 -7.25 -10.41 10.15
C ARG A 87 -7.98 -9.37 9.31
N SER A 88 -7.65 -8.10 9.48
CA SER A 88 -8.23 -7.02 8.67
C SER A 88 -7.94 -7.20 7.18
N ALA A 89 -6.69 -7.55 6.83
CA ALA A 89 -6.30 -7.82 5.45
C ALA A 89 -7.13 -8.97 4.85
N HIS A 90 -7.31 -10.07 5.59
CA HIS A 90 -8.17 -11.18 5.16
C HIS A 90 -9.60 -10.71 4.81
N GLU A 91 -10.23 -9.92 5.69
CA GLU A 91 -11.59 -9.40 5.46
C GLU A 91 -11.66 -8.48 4.23
N ARG A 92 -10.70 -7.57 4.08
CA ARG A 92 -10.60 -6.62 2.96
C ARG A 92 -10.41 -7.35 1.63
N PHE A 93 -9.43 -8.25 1.55
CA PHE A 93 -9.19 -9.02 0.35
C PHE A 93 -10.37 -9.94 -0.01
N ALA A 94 -11.03 -10.55 0.97
CA ALA A 94 -12.22 -11.36 0.72
C ALA A 94 -13.34 -10.54 0.05
N GLN A 95 -13.55 -9.30 0.50
CA GLN A 95 -14.53 -8.38 -0.10
C GLN A 95 -14.14 -7.98 -1.53
N LEU A 96 -12.88 -7.58 -1.75
CA LEU A 96 -12.40 -7.11 -3.05
C LEU A 96 -12.37 -8.25 -4.10
N ILE A 97 -11.86 -9.42 -3.72
CA ILE A 97 -11.86 -10.61 -4.59
C ILE A 97 -13.29 -11.06 -4.87
N GLY A 98 -14.18 -11.01 -3.87
CA GLY A 98 -15.60 -11.25 -4.05
C GLY A 98 -16.24 -10.30 -5.07
N HIS A 99 -15.85 -9.02 -5.04
CA HIS A 99 -16.30 -8.03 -6.02
C HIS A 99 -15.81 -8.34 -7.43
N VAL A 100 -14.54 -8.71 -7.61
CA VAL A 100 -13.99 -9.16 -8.91
C VAL A 100 -14.78 -10.35 -9.45
N LYS A 101 -15.04 -11.37 -8.63
CA LYS A 101 -15.83 -12.54 -9.02
C LYS A 101 -17.26 -12.17 -9.42
N ASN A 102 -17.91 -11.28 -8.68
CA ASN A 102 -19.26 -10.80 -8.99
C ASN A 102 -19.30 -10.04 -10.33
N LEU A 103 -18.32 -9.17 -10.61
CA LEU A 103 -18.24 -8.47 -11.90
C LEU A 103 -18.10 -9.46 -13.07
N VAL A 104 -17.32 -10.53 -12.89
CA VAL A 104 -17.20 -11.59 -13.90
C VAL A 104 -18.53 -12.31 -14.12
N GLU A 105 -19.25 -12.65 -13.04
CA GLU A 105 -20.58 -13.25 -13.14
C GLU A 105 -21.59 -12.32 -13.85
N GLN A 106 -21.53 -11.01 -13.60
CA GLN A 106 -22.37 -10.04 -14.29
C GLN A 106 -22.01 -9.92 -15.77
N ALA A 107 -20.72 -9.88 -16.12
CA ALA A 107 -20.29 -9.90 -17.51
C ALA A 107 -20.79 -11.15 -18.25
N VAL A 108 -20.77 -12.32 -17.60
CA VAL A 108 -21.31 -13.57 -18.16
C VAL A 108 -22.83 -13.50 -18.36
N LYS A 109 -23.57 -12.88 -17.43
CA LYS A 109 -25.02 -12.64 -17.61
C LYS A 109 -25.32 -11.69 -18.78
N ASP A 110 -24.41 -10.77 -19.06
CA ASP A 110 -24.43 -9.87 -20.21
C ASP A 110 -23.86 -10.52 -21.49
N GLU A 111 -23.86 -11.86 -21.54
CA GLU A 111 -23.43 -12.67 -22.68
C GLU A 111 -21.94 -12.57 -23.06
N MET A 112 -21.10 -12.09 -22.15
CA MET A 112 -19.64 -12.03 -22.31
C MET A 112 -18.97 -13.30 -21.79
N THR A 113 -17.74 -13.53 -22.24
CA THR A 113 -16.80 -14.48 -21.62
C THR A 113 -15.60 -13.71 -21.10
N VAL A 114 -14.99 -14.12 -20.00
CA VAL A 114 -13.79 -13.46 -19.46
C VAL A 114 -12.58 -14.36 -19.71
N ASN A 115 -11.56 -13.83 -20.38
CA ASN A 115 -10.33 -14.57 -20.65
C ASN A 115 -9.39 -14.58 -19.43
N GLY A 116 -8.30 -15.35 -19.48
CA GLY A 116 -7.32 -15.44 -18.39
C GLY A 116 -6.60 -14.12 -18.04
N SER A 117 -6.68 -13.11 -18.91
CA SER A 117 -6.16 -11.77 -18.68
C SER A 117 -7.18 -10.83 -18.04
N GLY A 118 -8.40 -11.31 -17.74
CA GLY A 118 -9.48 -10.51 -17.16
C GLY A 118 -10.19 -9.62 -18.18
N GLU A 119 -10.12 -9.95 -19.47
CA GLU A 119 -10.78 -9.18 -20.53
C GLU A 119 -12.10 -9.84 -20.92
N ALA A 120 -13.16 -9.02 -21.02
CA ALA A 120 -14.48 -9.45 -21.45
C ALA A 120 -14.52 -9.51 -22.97
N VAL A 121 -14.96 -10.64 -23.50
CA VAL A 121 -15.02 -10.97 -24.93
C VAL A 121 -16.43 -11.40 -25.29
N TYR A 122 -17.01 -10.73 -26.28
CA TYR A 122 -18.31 -11.02 -26.84
C TYR A 122 -18.21 -12.05 -27.98
N ASP A 123 -19.16 -12.98 -28.04
CA ASP A 123 -19.25 -13.91 -29.17
C ASP A 123 -19.95 -13.26 -30.38
N PHE A 124 -19.16 -12.64 -31.26
CA PHE A 124 -19.64 -11.99 -32.48
C PHE A 124 -20.36 -12.94 -33.46
N ARG A 125 -20.29 -14.27 -33.28
CA ARG A 125 -21.08 -15.22 -34.06
C ARG A 125 -22.58 -15.06 -33.82
N LYS A 126 -22.99 -14.52 -32.66
CA LYS A 126 -24.39 -14.26 -32.30
C LYS A 126 -25.04 -13.17 -33.15
N ILE A 127 -24.29 -12.12 -33.50
CA ILE A 127 -24.79 -11.00 -34.32
C ILE A 127 -24.46 -11.15 -35.80
N THR A 128 -23.57 -12.08 -36.17
CA THR A 128 -23.18 -12.34 -37.56
C THR A 128 -24.36 -12.64 -38.50
N PRO A 129 -25.42 -13.38 -38.10
CA PRO A 129 -26.61 -13.57 -38.93
C PRO A 129 -27.37 -12.27 -39.28
N LEU A 130 -27.18 -11.20 -38.49
CA LEU A 130 -27.82 -9.90 -38.68
C LEU A 130 -27.04 -8.98 -39.63
N ARG A 131 -25.99 -9.46 -40.31
CA ARG A 131 -25.13 -8.66 -41.21
C ARG A 131 -25.86 -7.91 -42.32
N HIS A 132 -27.05 -8.37 -42.70
CA HIS A 132 -27.88 -7.74 -43.72
C HIS A 132 -28.85 -6.69 -43.15
N ASP A 133 -28.90 -6.53 -41.83
CA ASP A 133 -29.69 -5.49 -41.17
C ASP A 133 -29.00 -4.11 -41.35
N PRO A 134 -29.73 -3.05 -41.74
CA PRO A 134 -29.20 -1.68 -41.76
C PRO A 134 -28.57 -1.22 -40.44
N ASP A 135 -29.02 -1.76 -39.30
CA ASP A 135 -28.52 -1.45 -37.96
C ASP A 135 -27.35 -2.35 -37.51
N TYR A 136 -26.88 -3.29 -38.34
CA TYR A 136 -25.73 -4.16 -38.01
C TYR A 136 -24.49 -3.42 -37.47
N PRO A 137 -24.05 -2.28 -38.05
CA PRO A 137 -22.92 -1.53 -37.51
C PRO A 137 -23.14 -1.04 -36.06
N LYS A 138 -24.38 -0.77 -35.67
CA LYS A 138 -24.72 -0.37 -34.30
C LYS A 138 -24.57 -1.54 -33.34
N TYR A 139 -25.06 -2.73 -33.68
CA TYR A 139 -24.90 -3.93 -32.84
C TYR A 139 -23.42 -4.28 -32.62
N VAL A 140 -22.60 -4.18 -33.66
CA VAL A 140 -21.15 -4.39 -33.55
C VAL A 140 -20.50 -3.37 -32.63
N THR A 141 -20.87 -2.10 -32.75
CA THR A 141 -20.34 -1.03 -31.89
C THR A 141 -20.75 -1.24 -30.44
N GLN A 142 -22.02 -1.54 -30.19
CA GLN A 142 -22.54 -1.83 -28.85
C GLN A 142 -21.83 -3.02 -28.19
N ALA A 143 -21.58 -4.10 -28.94
CA ALA A 143 -20.83 -5.25 -28.43
C ALA A 143 -19.40 -4.87 -28.02
N LYS A 144 -18.70 -4.10 -28.86
CA LYS A 144 -17.33 -3.62 -28.55
C LYS A 144 -17.29 -2.65 -27.37
N ASP A 145 -18.25 -1.75 -27.29
CA ASP A 145 -18.36 -0.82 -26.16
C ASP A 145 -18.62 -1.57 -24.86
N ALA A 146 -19.44 -2.63 -24.91
CA ALA A 146 -19.71 -3.50 -23.78
C ALA A 146 -18.47 -4.32 -23.36
N GLU A 147 -17.70 -4.89 -24.32
CA GLU A 147 -16.41 -5.54 -24.06
C GLU A 147 -15.44 -4.59 -23.32
N ALA A 148 -15.29 -3.37 -23.84
CA ALA A 148 -14.42 -2.37 -23.26
C ALA A 148 -14.88 -1.93 -21.86
N ALA A 149 -16.18 -1.74 -21.67
CA ALA A 149 -16.75 -1.35 -20.38
C ALA A 149 -16.57 -2.44 -19.32
N TRP A 150 -16.85 -3.70 -19.65
CA TRP A 150 -16.69 -4.82 -18.71
C TRP A 150 -15.21 -5.08 -18.40
N THR A 151 -14.36 -5.08 -19.43
CA THR A 151 -12.90 -5.21 -19.24
C THR A 151 -12.37 -4.13 -18.32
N LYS A 152 -12.81 -2.88 -18.50
CA LYS A 152 -12.41 -1.77 -17.64
C LYS A 152 -12.84 -2.01 -16.18
N LYS A 153 -14.11 -2.37 -15.94
CA LYS A 153 -14.61 -2.64 -14.59
C LYS A 153 -13.81 -3.75 -13.88
N ILE A 154 -13.50 -4.83 -14.59
CA ILE A 154 -12.72 -5.94 -14.02
C ILE A 154 -11.29 -5.49 -13.71
N LYS A 155 -10.63 -4.76 -14.63
CA LYS A 155 -9.28 -4.22 -14.43
C LYS A 155 -9.23 -3.22 -13.27
N ASP A 156 -10.23 -2.35 -13.15
CA ASP A 156 -10.35 -1.40 -12.03
C ASP A 156 -10.53 -2.14 -10.68
N ALA A 157 -11.31 -3.22 -10.65
CA ALA A 157 -11.50 -4.04 -9.45
C ALA A 157 -10.23 -4.83 -9.08
N VAL A 158 -9.49 -5.36 -10.05
CA VAL A 158 -8.17 -5.98 -9.82
C VAL A 158 -7.17 -4.96 -9.28
N ARG A 159 -7.17 -3.75 -9.82
CA ARG A 159 -6.33 -2.65 -9.32
C ARG A 159 -6.66 -2.30 -7.87
N ALA A 160 -7.93 -2.32 -7.47
CA ALA A 160 -8.31 -2.07 -6.07
C ALA A 160 -7.71 -3.12 -5.11
N VAL A 161 -7.51 -4.37 -5.56
CA VAL A 161 -6.80 -5.40 -4.77
C VAL A 161 -5.32 -5.05 -4.61
N ASP A 162 -4.67 -4.62 -5.69
CA ASP A 162 -3.26 -4.19 -5.68
C ASP A 162 -3.03 -2.97 -4.78
N ASP A 163 -3.91 -1.96 -4.89
CA ASP A 163 -3.85 -0.75 -4.06
C ASP A 163 -3.98 -1.11 -2.56
N GLU A 164 -4.88 -2.05 -2.21
CA GLU A 164 -5.04 -2.54 -0.83
C GLU A 164 -3.83 -3.37 -0.37
N ASP A 165 -3.21 -4.17 -1.24
CA ASP A 165 -1.98 -4.92 -0.95
C ASP A 165 -0.83 -4.00 -0.55
N GLN A 166 -0.67 -2.87 -1.24
CA GLN A 166 0.35 -1.88 -0.87
C GLN A 166 0.10 -1.29 0.53
N VAL A 167 -1.16 -1.02 0.88
CA VAL A 167 -1.53 -0.51 2.22
C VAL A 167 -1.24 -1.55 3.30
N VAL A 168 -1.65 -2.81 3.08
CA VAL A 168 -1.40 -3.92 4.03
C VAL A 168 0.09 -4.18 4.19
N SER A 169 0.85 -4.23 3.09
CA SER A 169 2.31 -4.43 3.09
C SER A 169 3.03 -3.35 3.89
N ARG A 170 2.63 -2.08 3.73
CA ARG A 170 3.15 -0.97 4.52
C ARG A 170 2.80 -1.11 6.00
N ALA A 171 1.53 -1.38 6.31
CA ALA A 171 1.08 -1.53 7.69
C ALA A 171 1.84 -2.64 8.43
N LEU A 172 2.02 -3.80 7.79
CA LEU A 172 2.77 -4.92 8.36
C LEU A 172 4.24 -4.59 8.59
N ARG A 173 4.89 -3.91 7.64
CA ARG A 173 6.29 -3.47 7.77
C ARG A 173 6.47 -2.52 8.94
N GLU A 174 5.58 -1.54 9.06
CA GLU A 174 5.64 -0.55 10.13
C GLU A 174 5.32 -1.16 11.50
N ALA A 175 4.32 -2.04 11.58
CA ALA A 175 4.04 -2.80 12.80
C ALA A 175 5.26 -3.64 13.23
N ALA A 176 5.92 -4.31 12.29
CA ALA A 176 7.12 -5.11 12.54
C ALA A 176 8.40 -4.26 12.80
N GLY A 177 8.33 -2.94 12.77
CA GLY A 177 9.50 -2.05 12.89
C GLY A 177 10.43 -2.07 11.68
N VAL A 178 10.10 -2.80 10.61
CA VAL A 178 10.94 -2.95 9.42
C VAL A 178 10.70 -1.78 8.47
N GLY A 179 11.55 -0.74 8.55
CA GLY A 179 11.65 0.29 7.50
C GLY A 179 11.23 1.72 7.88
N GLY A 180 11.20 2.06 9.17
CA GLY A 180 11.04 3.46 9.58
C GLY A 180 12.28 4.32 9.24
N PHE A 181 12.07 5.60 8.94
CA PHE A 181 13.16 6.60 8.82
C PHE A 181 14.05 6.65 10.08
N LEU A 182 13.43 6.42 11.26
CA LEU A 182 14.12 6.31 12.55
C LEU A 182 14.98 5.04 12.65
N GLU A 183 14.52 3.92 12.09
CA GLU A 183 15.25 2.64 12.04
C GLU A 183 16.56 2.80 11.23
N GLN A 184 16.49 3.41 10.05
CA GLN A 184 17.67 3.66 9.21
C GLN A 184 18.68 4.62 9.87
N MET A 185 18.24 5.43 10.84
CA MET A 185 19.12 6.24 11.69
C MET A 185 19.69 5.47 12.88
N LEU A 186 18.91 4.56 13.48
CA LEU A 186 19.26 3.75 14.66
C LEU A 186 20.16 2.55 14.31
N GLU A 187 19.99 1.93 13.14
CA GLU A 187 20.87 0.89 12.60
C GLU A 187 22.34 1.38 12.50
N ASN A 188 22.54 2.67 12.21
CA ASN A 188 23.87 3.31 12.17
C ASN A 188 24.48 3.56 13.58
N LEU A 189 23.69 3.39 14.65
CA LEU A 189 24.10 3.65 16.04
C LEU A 189 24.28 2.37 16.88
N GLY A 190 24.14 1.19 16.27
CA GLY A 190 24.51 -0.09 16.89
C GLY A 190 23.63 -0.51 18.07
N GLN A 191 22.41 0.03 18.19
CA GLN A 191 21.40 -0.50 19.10
C GLN A 191 20.68 -1.65 18.40
N GLY A 192 20.70 -2.84 19.01
CA GLY A 192 20.09 -4.04 18.46
C GLY A 192 18.58 -3.87 18.24
N GLN A 193 18.03 -4.67 17.33
CA GLN A 193 16.60 -4.66 17.01
C GLN A 193 15.78 -5.02 18.26
N ASP A 194 15.09 -4.03 18.83
CA ASP A 194 14.11 -4.18 19.91
C ASP A 194 12.71 -4.38 19.32
N PHE A 195 11.77 -4.95 20.09
CA PHE A 195 10.39 -5.11 19.63
C PHE A 195 9.66 -3.76 19.56
N ASN A 196 8.75 -3.63 18.59
CA ASN A 196 7.95 -2.43 18.39
C ASN A 196 6.78 -2.34 19.38
N GLY A 197 7.05 -1.84 20.59
CA GLY A 197 6.02 -1.59 21.61
C GLY A 197 5.01 -0.49 21.27
N ALA A 198 5.15 0.17 20.12
CA ALA A 198 4.21 1.19 19.61
C ALA A 198 3.42 0.70 18.39
N ALA A 199 3.52 -0.59 18.02
CA ALA A 199 2.84 -1.15 16.87
C ALA A 199 1.31 -0.95 16.95
N VAL A 200 0.72 -0.57 15.82
CA VAL A 200 -0.72 -0.29 15.71
C VAL A 200 -1.38 -1.39 14.87
N GLY A 201 -2.38 -2.06 15.45
CA GLY A 201 -3.11 -3.15 14.78
C GLY A 201 -4.29 -2.69 13.92
N ASP A 202 -4.54 -1.39 13.81
CA ASP A 202 -5.67 -0.81 13.07
C ASP A 202 -5.24 -0.33 11.69
N LEU A 203 -5.66 -1.08 10.66
CA LEU A 203 -5.39 -0.79 9.26
C LEU A 203 -5.86 0.61 8.84
N THR A 204 -6.93 1.14 9.45
CA THR A 204 -7.48 2.45 9.07
C THR A 204 -6.54 3.62 9.42
N THR A 205 -5.60 3.42 10.34
CA THR A 205 -4.57 4.39 10.66
C THR A 205 -3.63 4.58 9.46
N TYR A 206 -3.13 3.47 8.93
CA TYR A 206 -2.25 3.45 7.76
C TYR A 206 -2.95 3.96 6.49
N GLU A 207 -4.22 3.62 6.28
CA GLU A 207 -5.00 4.16 5.16
C GLU A 207 -5.04 5.71 5.17
N LYS A 208 -5.20 6.32 6.35
CA LYS A 208 -5.26 7.78 6.49
C LYS A 208 -3.90 8.42 6.19
N GLU A 209 -2.82 7.78 6.62
CA GLU A 209 -1.46 8.25 6.37
C GLU A 209 -1.11 8.17 4.89
N VAL A 210 -1.40 7.04 4.23
CA VAL A 210 -1.23 6.90 2.78
C VAL A 210 -2.03 7.97 2.03
N LYS A 211 -3.31 8.16 2.37
CA LYS A 211 -4.15 9.21 1.73
C LYS A 211 -3.60 10.62 1.95
N LYS A 212 -3.05 10.90 3.12
CA LYS A 212 -2.45 12.20 3.45
C LYS A 212 -1.18 12.43 2.63
N GLU A 213 -0.29 11.45 2.57
CA GLU A 213 0.93 11.53 1.78
C GLU A 213 0.63 11.69 0.28
N GLU A 214 -0.32 10.94 -0.26
CA GLU A 214 -0.75 11.12 -1.65
C GLU A 214 -1.29 12.53 -1.92
N ALA A 215 -2.07 13.09 -0.99
CA ALA A 215 -2.58 14.45 -1.11
C ALA A 215 -1.44 15.49 -1.08
N GLU A 216 -0.45 15.30 -0.22
CA GLU A 216 0.74 16.14 -0.14
C GLU A 216 1.60 16.05 -1.41
N GLN A 217 1.82 14.85 -1.93
CA GLN A 217 2.54 14.62 -3.19
C GLN A 217 1.83 15.27 -4.38
N ARG A 218 0.50 15.15 -4.46
CA ARG A 218 -0.30 15.84 -5.49
C ARG A 218 -0.18 17.35 -5.37
N ALA A 219 -0.27 17.89 -4.15
CA ALA A 219 -0.10 19.31 -3.92
C ALA A 219 1.31 19.80 -4.28
N GLU A 220 2.35 19.02 -3.99
CA GLU A 220 3.73 19.33 -4.37
C GLU A 220 3.93 19.28 -5.89
N ALA A 221 3.36 18.28 -6.56
CA ALA A 221 3.40 18.18 -8.02
C ALA A 221 2.70 19.37 -8.69
N GLU A 222 1.56 19.82 -8.15
CA GLU A 222 0.88 21.03 -8.61
C GLU A 222 1.70 22.30 -8.38
N ARG A 223 2.38 22.41 -7.22
CA ARG A 223 3.30 23.53 -6.93
C ARG A 223 4.46 23.55 -7.93
N LYS A 224 5.06 22.39 -8.24
CA LYS A 224 6.14 22.26 -9.23
C LYS A 224 5.67 22.67 -10.63
N LYS A 225 4.48 22.23 -11.06
CA LYS A 225 3.89 22.65 -12.35
C LYS A 225 3.66 24.17 -12.43
N LYS A 226 3.16 24.78 -11.35
CA LYS A 226 2.98 26.25 -11.28
C LYS A 226 4.31 27.01 -11.33
N HIS A 227 5.33 26.50 -10.64
CA HIS A 227 6.67 27.07 -10.65
C HIS A 227 7.28 27.02 -12.06
N ASP A 228 7.22 25.86 -12.72
CA ASP A 228 7.72 25.68 -14.09
C ASP A 228 7.00 26.58 -15.10
N GLY A 229 5.66 26.67 -15.01
CA GLY A 229 4.87 27.59 -15.82
C GLY A 229 5.23 29.06 -15.62
N THR A 230 5.52 29.48 -14.39
CA THR A 230 5.94 30.85 -14.07
C THR A 230 7.31 31.17 -14.65
N VAL A 231 8.29 30.26 -14.50
CA VAL A 231 9.63 30.40 -15.08
C VAL A 231 9.55 30.54 -16.60
N LYS A 232 8.76 29.69 -17.25
CA LYS A 232 8.54 29.74 -18.71
C LYS A 232 7.94 31.07 -19.16
N ALA A 233 6.97 31.60 -18.42
CA ALA A 233 6.34 32.89 -18.73
C ALA A 233 7.34 34.07 -18.61
N ILE A 234 8.18 34.07 -17.58
CA ILE A 234 9.22 35.11 -17.39
C ILE A 234 10.24 35.05 -18.52
N CYS A 235 10.75 33.86 -18.87
CA CYS A 235 11.66 33.68 -19.99
C CYS A 235 11.06 34.19 -21.30
N HIS A 236 9.80 33.85 -21.59
CA HIS A 236 9.12 34.29 -22.82
C HIS A 236 8.94 35.81 -22.88
N GLY A 237 8.66 36.46 -21.73
CA GLY A 237 8.58 37.91 -21.61
C GLY A 237 9.93 38.58 -21.93
N ILE A 238 11.02 38.11 -21.30
CA ILE A 238 12.38 38.63 -21.54
C ILE A 238 12.77 38.50 -23.02
N VAL A 239 12.48 37.37 -23.65
CA VAL A 239 12.77 37.13 -25.07
C VAL A 239 11.97 38.07 -25.97
N LYS A 240 10.69 38.31 -25.67
CA LYS A 240 9.83 39.23 -26.42
C LYS A 240 10.32 40.67 -26.32
N ASP A 241 10.67 41.11 -25.11
CA ASP A 241 11.17 42.47 -24.87
C ASP A 241 12.54 42.67 -25.54
N PHE A 242 13.43 41.69 -25.45
CA PHE A 242 14.74 41.72 -26.13
C PHE A 242 14.62 41.75 -27.66
N ARG A 243 13.64 41.03 -28.22
CA ARG A 243 13.31 41.05 -29.66
C ARG A 243 12.78 42.41 -30.12
N SER A 244 12.04 43.11 -29.26
CA SER A 244 11.53 44.47 -29.54
C SER A 244 12.63 45.54 -29.50
N LEU A 245 13.67 45.34 -28.69
CA LEU A 245 14.75 46.30 -28.49
C LEU A 245 15.89 46.21 -29.51
N THR A 246 16.20 45.01 -30.01
CA THR A 246 17.43 44.80 -30.81
C THR A 246 17.22 44.76 -32.31
N GLY A 247 16.00 44.44 -32.80
CA GLY A 247 15.69 44.34 -34.24
C GLY A 247 16.63 43.43 -35.06
N SER A 248 17.47 42.62 -34.39
CA SER A 248 18.64 41.97 -35.00
C SER A 248 18.44 40.46 -35.16
N PRO A 249 18.50 39.90 -36.38
CA PRO A 249 18.24 38.48 -36.64
C PRO A 249 19.24 37.51 -35.99
N VAL A 250 20.45 37.96 -35.63
CA VAL A 250 21.57 37.10 -35.21
C VAL A 250 21.40 36.56 -33.78
N LEU A 251 20.71 37.31 -32.90
CA LEU A 251 20.52 36.91 -31.50
C LEU A 251 19.33 35.92 -31.32
N ILE A 252 18.52 35.74 -32.37
CA ILE A 252 17.38 34.80 -32.38
C ILE A 252 17.87 33.36 -32.28
N TRP A 253 19.02 33.03 -32.87
CA TRP A 253 19.55 31.66 -32.90
C TRP A 253 20.16 31.22 -31.56
N ALA A 254 20.76 32.15 -30.80
CA ALA A 254 21.38 31.84 -29.50
C ALA A 254 20.35 31.52 -28.41
N VAL A 255 19.16 32.15 -28.47
CA VAL A 255 18.09 31.96 -27.48
C VAL A 255 17.30 30.67 -27.71
N SER A 256 17.01 30.29 -28.96
CA SER A 256 16.31 29.03 -29.27
C SER A 256 17.12 27.77 -28.92
N SER A 257 18.42 27.89 -28.62
CA SER A 257 19.25 26.79 -28.13
C SER A 257 19.06 26.49 -26.63
N LEU A 258 18.46 27.40 -25.87
CA LEU A 258 18.23 27.27 -24.41
C LEU A 258 16.86 26.67 -24.05
N GLU A 259 15.96 26.52 -25.03
CA GLU A 259 14.60 25.96 -24.86
C GLU A 259 14.50 24.46 -25.24
N ARG A 260 15.63 23.79 -25.55
CA ARG A 260 15.72 22.31 -25.70
C ARG A 260 16.29 21.68 -24.44
#